data_AF-A0A538FQ21-F1
#
_entry.id   AF-A0A538FQ21-F1
#
_cell.length_a   1.000
_cell.length_b   1.000
_cell.length_c   1.000
_cell.angle_alpha   90.00
_cell.angle_beta   90.00
_cell.angle_gamma   90.00
#
_symmetry.space_group_name_H-M   'P 1'
#
loop_
_entity.id
_entity.type
_entity.pdbx_description
1 polymer ?
#
loop_
_entity_poly.entity_id
_entity_poly.type
_entity_poly.pdbx_seq_one_letter_code
_entity_poly.pdbx_strand_id
1 'polypeptide(L)'
;MTQAQTVSSEVEVAIDPTTAFKAFTEEMDLWWVRGPINFWADGGRVAEVRCEPGVGGRIVEVLDDPATGDVLERARITLWEPGARLAWASPLDDVLTEVSFVAVAGGTRVRVEHVIPAGGQDKGGTAWSRVVPKWFGAWCASRDRVAHQQIDIARLSLGVYYARPAAAARWLAQAFGFESIDELPAGQDPLPEGEYGHPWIEFRIGNAVLNVFKLEGERVGEVRTHVPWVYVDDLEAHFAHAKGNGATIVEEIHPYPGSSVYVADDLEGNRWTFSQARPTMR
;
A
#
# COMPACT_ATOMS: atom_id res chain seq x y z
N MET A 1 1.13 35.12 -14.37
CA MET A 1 2.20 34.10 -14.35
C MET A 1 2.13 33.39 -13.02
N THR A 2 2.00 32.07 -13.02
CA THR A 2 2.00 31.26 -11.78
C THR A 2 3.41 31.24 -11.20
N GLN A 3 3.53 31.36 -9.88
CA GLN A 3 4.81 31.26 -9.18
C GLN A 3 5.27 29.80 -9.12
N ALA A 4 6.58 29.59 -8.89
CA ALA A 4 7.09 28.24 -8.61
C ALA A 4 6.45 27.70 -7.32
N GLN A 5 6.24 26.40 -7.27
CA GLN A 5 5.63 25.70 -6.13
C GLN A 5 6.59 24.64 -5.60
N THR A 6 6.54 24.43 -4.28
CA THR A 6 7.31 23.38 -3.61
C THR A 6 6.37 22.46 -2.84
N VAL A 7 6.58 21.16 -2.97
CA VAL A 7 5.86 20.12 -2.23
C VAL A 7 6.89 19.21 -1.59
N SER A 8 6.77 18.89 -0.30
CA SER A 8 7.70 17.98 0.36
C SER A 8 7.02 17.09 1.38
N SER A 9 7.61 15.92 1.61
CA SER A 9 7.25 15.02 2.71
C SER A 9 8.50 14.32 3.25
N GLU A 10 8.39 13.73 4.43
CA GLU A 10 9.48 12.99 5.06
C GLU A 10 8.99 11.80 5.87
N VAL A 11 9.90 10.86 6.10
CA VAL A 11 9.72 9.71 6.99
C VAL A 11 11.04 9.38 7.67
N GLU A 12 10.98 8.93 8.93
CA GLU A 12 12.12 8.37 9.63
C GLU A 12 12.08 6.85 9.56
N VAL A 13 13.19 6.25 9.12
CA VAL A 13 13.35 4.79 9.00
C VAL A 13 14.49 4.33 9.91
N ALA A 14 14.31 3.16 10.54
CA ALA A 14 15.22 2.63 11.56
C ALA A 14 16.47 1.93 10.99
N ILE A 15 17.03 2.47 9.90
CA ILE A 15 18.22 1.98 9.20
C ILE A 15 19.17 3.15 8.88
N ASP A 16 20.46 2.88 8.71
CA ASP A 16 21.45 3.92 8.42
C ASP A 16 21.28 4.51 6.98
N PRO A 17 21.84 5.71 6.70
CA PRO A 17 21.57 6.38 5.43
C PRO A 17 22.05 5.60 4.21
N THR A 18 23.14 4.83 4.32
CA THR A 18 23.64 4.03 3.19
C THR A 18 22.68 2.89 2.89
N THR A 19 22.18 2.20 3.92
CA THR A 19 21.19 1.14 3.77
C THR A 19 19.85 1.69 3.28
N ALA A 20 19.41 2.86 3.77
CA ALA A 20 18.19 3.53 3.32
C ALA A 20 18.26 3.91 1.83
N PHE A 21 19.39 4.45 1.38
CA PHE A 21 19.61 4.77 -0.01
C PHE A 21 19.52 3.52 -0.90
N LYS A 22 20.21 2.44 -0.51
CA LYS A 22 20.15 1.16 -1.25
C LYS A 22 18.74 0.59 -1.30
N ALA A 23 18.01 0.57 -0.18
CA ALA A 23 16.62 0.14 -0.15
C ALA A 23 15.75 1.01 -1.08
N PHE A 24 15.96 2.33 -1.07
CA PHE A 24 15.19 3.23 -1.91
C PHE A 24 15.39 2.94 -3.41
N THR A 25 16.63 2.68 -3.82
CA THR A 25 16.98 2.52 -5.24
C THR A 25 16.95 1.06 -5.72
N GLU A 26 17.63 0.15 -5.02
CA GLU A 26 17.82 -1.24 -5.45
C GLU A 26 16.60 -2.11 -5.16
N GLU A 27 15.76 -1.71 -4.20
CA GLU A 27 14.56 -2.45 -3.79
C GLU A 27 13.28 -1.69 -4.16
N MET A 28 13.38 -0.78 -5.14
CA MET A 28 12.27 0.05 -5.58
C MET A 28 11.00 -0.75 -5.84
N ASP A 29 11.16 -1.88 -6.52
CA ASP A 29 10.06 -2.77 -6.84
C ASP A 29 9.39 -3.42 -5.61
N LEU A 30 10.18 -3.70 -4.56
CA LEU A 30 9.72 -4.33 -3.32
C LEU A 30 8.88 -3.39 -2.46
N TRP A 31 9.20 -2.10 -2.47
CA TRP A 31 8.42 -1.11 -1.73
C TRP A 31 7.39 -0.37 -2.59
N TRP A 32 7.51 -0.37 -3.92
CA TRP A 32 6.49 0.18 -4.79
C TRP A 32 5.24 -0.72 -4.76
N VAL A 33 4.13 -0.15 -4.30
CA VAL A 33 2.89 -0.88 -4.13
C VAL A 33 2.29 -1.21 -5.50
N ARG A 34 2.50 -2.45 -5.96
CA ARG A 34 2.00 -2.94 -7.24
C ARG A 34 0.50 -3.20 -7.24
N GLY A 35 -0.14 -2.96 -8.37
CA GLY A 35 -1.57 -3.21 -8.64
C GLY A 35 -1.96 -2.50 -9.93
N PRO A 36 -3.17 -2.70 -10.47
CA PRO A 36 -3.55 -2.15 -11.78
C PRO A 36 -3.63 -0.62 -11.85
N ILE A 37 -3.51 0.09 -10.72
CA ILE A 37 -3.83 1.53 -10.60
C ILE A 37 -2.66 2.42 -10.16
N ASN A 38 -1.54 1.86 -9.69
CA ASN A 38 -0.43 2.64 -9.11
C ASN A 38 0.70 2.90 -10.11
N PHE A 39 0.37 3.03 -11.39
CA PHE A 39 1.32 3.13 -12.51
C PHE A 39 0.93 4.23 -13.49
N TRP A 40 1.92 4.79 -14.20
CA TRP A 40 1.72 5.78 -15.26
C TRP A 40 1.47 5.16 -16.62
N ALA A 41 2.10 4.01 -16.89
CA ALA A 41 1.76 3.18 -18.03
C ALA A 41 0.38 2.54 -17.83
N ASP A 42 -0.04 1.75 -18.82
CA ASP A 42 -1.11 0.78 -18.59
C ASP A 42 -0.64 -0.21 -17.50
N GLY A 43 -1.17 -0.04 -16.29
CA GLY A 43 -0.76 -0.81 -15.11
C GLY A 43 -0.92 -2.33 -15.29
N GLY A 44 -1.80 -2.76 -16.20
CA GLY A 44 -1.94 -4.18 -16.55
C GLY A 44 -0.72 -4.78 -17.27
N ARG A 45 0.17 -3.92 -17.80
CA ARG A 45 1.41 -4.31 -18.48
C ARG A 45 2.63 -4.19 -17.60
N VAL A 46 2.58 -3.52 -16.45
CA VAL A 46 3.79 -3.26 -15.66
C VAL A 46 4.25 -4.54 -14.97
N ALA A 47 5.47 -4.96 -15.31
CA ALA A 47 6.12 -6.15 -14.77
C ALA A 47 7.13 -5.83 -13.66
N GLU A 48 7.66 -4.59 -13.59
CA GLU A 48 8.63 -4.14 -12.60
C GLU A 48 8.75 -2.61 -12.53
N VAL A 49 9.01 -2.06 -11.34
CA VAL A 49 9.52 -0.69 -11.17
C VAL A 49 11.01 -0.75 -10.86
N ARG A 50 11.84 -0.15 -11.72
CA ARG A 50 13.29 -0.27 -11.64
C ARG A 50 13.97 1.10 -11.56
N CYS A 51 14.96 1.21 -10.67
CA CYS A 51 15.91 2.32 -10.66
C CYS A 51 17.26 1.86 -11.21
N GLU A 52 17.68 2.43 -12.33
CA GLU A 52 19.01 2.23 -12.89
C GLU A 52 19.98 3.20 -12.21
N PRO A 53 21.16 2.74 -11.76
CA PRO A 53 22.03 3.54 -10.88
C PRO A 53 22.78 4.66 -11.62
N GLY A 54 23.15 5.69 -10.86
CA GLY A 54 24.08 6.74 -11.30
C GLY A 54 23.41 7.91 -12.02
N VAL A 55 24.18 9.00 -12.21
CA VAL A 55 23.72 10.17 -13.00
C VAL A 55 23.50 9.74 -14.44
N GLY A 56 22.35 10.10 -15.01
CA GLY A 56 21.90 9.65 -16.33
C GLY A 56 21.12 8.33 -16.31
N GLY A 57 21.15 7.59 -15.19
CA GLY A 57 20.25 6.46 -14.94
C GLY A 57 18.79 6.88 -14.91
N ARG A 58 17.89 5.91 -14.96
CA ARG A 58 16.44 6.13 -15.09
C ARG A 58 15.66 5.46 -13.96
N ILE A 59 14.50 6.01 -13.65
CA ILE A 59 13.43 5.25 -12.98
C ILE A 59 12.42 4.88 -14.05
N VAL A 60 12.16 3.58 -14.19
CA VAL A 60 11.32 3.04 -15.27
C VAL A 60 10.24 2.11 -14.75
N GLU A 61 9.10 2.09 -15.45
CA GLU A 61 8.15 0.97 -15.40
C GLU A 61 8.51 0.03 -16.56
N VAL A 62 8.98 -1.17 -16.23
CA VAL A 62 9.27 -2.24 -17.20
C VAL A 62 7.96 -2.90 -17.60
N LEU A 63 7.73 -3.01 -18.90
CA LEU A 63 6.45 -3.50 -19.43
C LEU A 63 6.58 -4.94 -19.94
N ASP A 64 5.51 -5.70 -19.76
CA ASP A 64 5.30 -7.07 -20.20
C ASP A 64 6.42 -8.04 -19.76
N ASP A 65 7.42 -8.25 -20.61
CA ASP A 65 8.56 -9.11 -20.34
C ASP A 65 9.83 -8.26 -20.19
N PRO A 66 10.49 -8.26 -19.01
CA PRO A 66 11.76 -7.57 -18.80
C PRO A 66 12.85 -7.89 -19.83
N ALA A 67 12.81 -9.05 -20.50
CA ALA A 67 13.74 -9.43 -21.55
C ALA A 67 13.52 -8.68 -22.87
N THR A 68 12.32 -8.13 -23.11
CA THR A 68 11.98 -7.39 -24.33
C THR A 68 12.50 -5.95 -24.32
N GLY A 69 12.69 -5.39 -23.12
CA GLY A 69 13.21 -4.04 -22.91
C GLY A 69 12.21 -2.91 -23.16
N ASP A 70 10.91 -3.20 -23.31
CA ASP A 70 9.89 -2.14 -23.35
C ASP A 70 9.75 -1.50 -21.97
N VAL A 71 9.86 -0.18 -21.91
CA VAL A 71 9.87 0.58 -20.67
C VAL A 71 9.19 1.93 -20.85
N LEU A 72 8.46 2.37 -19.82
CA LEU A 72 8.10 3.78 -19.66
C LEU A 72 9.13 4.45 -18.75
N GLU A 73 9.81 5.49 -19.25
CA GLU A 73 10.70 6.31 -18.44
C GLU A 73 9.88 7.31 -17.60
N ARG A 74 9.97 7.17 -16.27
CA ARG A 74 9.31 8.09 -15.31
C ARG A 74 10.23 9.18 -14.82
N ALA A 75 11.53 8.91 -14.80
CA ALA A 75 12.51 9.87 -14.33
C ALA A 75 13.88 9.63 -14.95
N ARG A 76 14.65 10.70 -15.08
CA ARG A 76 16.08 10.69 -15.39
C ARG A 76 16.87 11.29 -14.24
N ILE A 77 17.79 10.51 -13.69
CA ILE A 77 18.59 10.87 -12.53
C ILE A 77 19.58 11.97 -12.91
N THR A 78 19.55 13.06 -12.14
CA THR A 78 20.41 14.24 -12.30
C THR A 78 21.46 14.34 -11.20
N LEU A 79 21.24 13.69 -10.04
CA LEU A 79 22.19 13.62 -8.93
C LEU A 79 22.19 12.22 -8.32
N TRP A 80 23.37 11.68 -8.03
CA TRP A 80 23.55 10.37 -7.38
C TRP A 80 24.69 10.43 -6.36
N GLU A 81 24.34 10.63 -5.10
CA GLU A 81 25.25 10.65 -3.96
C GLU A 81 24.83 9.55 -2.98
N PRO A 82 25.42 8.33 -3.08
CA PRO A 82 25.03 7.20 -2.24
C PRO A 82 24.99 7.54 -0.75
N GLY A 83 23.87 7.23 -0.10
CA GLY A 83 23.64 7.49 1.32
C GLY A 83 23.38 8.95 1.69
N ALA A 84 23.33 9.87 0.72
CA ALA A 84 23.16 11.30 0.98
C ALA A 84 22.02 11.91 0.17
N ARG A 85 22.09 11.86 -1.18
CA ARG A 85 21.13 12.52 -2.06
C ARG A 85 20.91 11.78 -3.38
N LEU A 86 19.67 11.85 -3.86
CA LEU A 86 19.23 11.37 -5.16
C LEU A 86 18.32 12.44 -5.76
N ALA A 87 18.55 12.86 -7.01
CA ALA A 87 17.65 13.80 -7.67
C ALA A 87 17.36 13.37 -9.11
N TRP A 88 16.21 13.79 -9.62
CA TRP A 88 15.79 13.52 -10.99
C TRP A 88 14.87 14.59 -11.56
N ALA A 89 14.78 14.60 -12.89
CA ALA A 89 13.74 15.28 -13.63
C ALA A 89 12.82 14.24 -14.30
N SER A 90 11.53 14.55 -14.35
CA SER A 90 10.54 13.77 -15.08
C SER A 90 10.54 14.15 -16.57
N PRO A 91 10.45 13.20 -17.51
CA PRO A 91 10.19 13.52 -18.92
C PRO A 91 8.68 13.69 -19.21
N LEU A 92 7.81 13.39 -18.24
CA LEU A 92 6.36 13.37 -18.42
C LEU A 92 5.71 14.71 -18.02
N ASP A 93 6.39 15.48 -17.17
CA ASP A 93 5.95 16.76 -16.62
C ASP A 93 7.15 17.62 -16.18
N ASP A 94 6.87 18.80 -15.60
CA ASP A 94 7.91 19.79 -15.27
C ASP A 94 8.45 19.63 -13.84
N VAL A 95 8.12 18.53 -13.14
CA VAL A 95 8.48 18.34 -11.73
C VAL A 95 9.95 17.93 -11.60
N LEU A 96 10.69 18.70 -10.81
CA LEU A 96 12.03 18.35 -10.35
C LEU A 96 11.93 17.74 -8.96
N THR A 97 12.59 16.61 -8.71
CA THR A 97 12.53 15.91 -7.42
C THR A 97 13.92 15.67 -6.85
N GLU A 98 14.08 15.92 -5.56
CA GLU A 98 15.24 15.53 -4.76
C GLU A 98 14.80 14.68 -3.56
N VAL A 99 15.58 13.66 -3.24
CA VAL A 99 15.46 12.83 -2.04
C VAL A 99 16.76 12.96 -1.26
N SER A 100 16.66 13.29 0.01
CA SER A 100 17.79 13.39 0.93
C SER A 100 17.71 12.32 2.01
N PHE A 101 18.86 11.78 2.41
CA PHE A 101 19.03 10.74 3.42
C PHE A 101 19.92 11.29 4.53
N VAL A 102 19.31 11.72 5.64
CA VAL A 102 20.01 12.41 6.72
C VAL A 102 20.01 11.53 7.97
N ALA A 103 21.19 11.27 8.53
CA ALA A 103 21.29 10.55 9.79
C ALA A 103 20.55 11.27 10.92
N VAL A 104 19.74 10.53 11.67
CA VAL A 104 19.05 10.98 12.90
C VAL A 104 19.27 9.95 14.01
N ALA A 105 18.91 10.29 15.26
CA ALA A 105 19.19 9.43 16.42
C ALA A 105 18.64 8.00 16.27
N GLY A 106 17.49 7.82 15.60
CA GLY A 106 16.83 6.54 15.39
C GLY A 106 17.14 5.84 14.07
N GLY A 107 17.99 6.40 13.21
CA GLY A 107 18.27 5.86 11.87
C GLY A 107 18.44 6.97 10.84
N THR A 108 17.55 7.05 9.86
CA THR A 108 17.61 7.99 8.74
C THR A 108 16.30 8.72 8.55
N ARG A 109 16.36 10.05 8.43
CA ARG A 109 15.27 10.85 7.89
C ARG A 109 15.41 10.89 6.37
N VAL A 110 14.42 10.37 5.68
CA VAL A 110 14.30 10.41 4.22
C VAL A 110 13.29 11.48 3.87
N ARG A 111 13.75 12.55 3.21
CA ARG A 111 12.89 13.67 2.79
C ARG A 111 12.85 13.77 1.29
N VAL A 112 11.64 13.82 0.73
CA VAL A 112 11.36 14.06 -0.69
C VAL A 112 10.94 15.51 -0.84
N GLU A 113 11.57 16.24 -1.75
CA GLU A 113 11.21 17.61 -2.11
C GLU A 113 11.00 17.71 -3.62
N HIS A 114 9.92 18.37 -4.00
CA HIS A 114 9.52 18.65 -5.36
C HIS A 114 9.54 20.13 -5.62
N VAL A 115 10.06 20.54 -6.77
CA VAL A 115 9.93 21.89 -7.30
C VAL A 115 9.18 21.82 -8.62
N ILE A 116 8.06 22.55 -8.70
CA ILE A 116 7.34 22.82 -9.94
C ILE A 116 7.75 24.24 -10.37
N PRO A 117 8.52 24.40 -11.46
CA PRO A 117 8.92 25.71 -11.95
C PRO A 117 7.74 26.63 -12.24
N ALA A 118 7.97 27.94 -12.24
CA ALA A 118 6.94 28.91 -12.60
C ALA A 118 6.38 28.63 -14.01
N GLY A 119 5.07 28.41 -14.11
CA GLY A 119 4.41 28.03 -15.36
C GLY A 119 4.53 26.54 -15.74
N GLY A 120 5.19 25.73 -14.92
CA GLY A 120 5.30 24.28 -15.11
C GLY A 120 4.01 23.54 -14.76
N GLN A 121 3.90 22.31 -15.26
CA GLN A 121 2.80 21.40 -15.03
C GLN A 121 3.26 20.22 -14.17
N ASP A 122 2.39 19.80 -13.26
CA ASP A 122 2.51 18.54 -12.52
C ASP A 122 1.46 17.58 -13.08
N LYS A 123 1.91 16.48 -13.70
CA LYS A 123 1.04 15.40 -14.19
C LYS A 123 1.17 14.17 -13.29
N GLY A 124 1.41 14.47 -12.01
CA GLY A 124 1.55 13.57 -10.88
C GLY A 124 3.02 13.24 -10.52
N GLY A 125 4.00 13.95 -11.07
CA GLY A 125 5.39 13.92 -10.62
C GLY A 125 5.54 14.21 -9.12
N THR A 126 4.60 14.91 -8.47
CA THR A 126 4.60 15.08 -6.99
C THR A 126 4.09 13.86 -6.21
N ALA A 127 3.63 12.79 -6.87
CA ALA A 127 3.09 11.62 -6.18
C ALA A 127 4.12 10.91 -5.27
N TRP A 128 5.42 11.07 -5.52
CA TRP A 128 6.48 10.54 -4.64
C TRP A 128 6.35 11.06 -3.20
N SER A 129 5.92 12.32 -3.02
CA SER A 129 5.65 12.86 -1.68
C SER A 129 4.54 12.12 -0.93
N ARG A 130 3.61 11.47 -1.63
CA ARG A 130 2.53 10.68 -1.01
C ARG A 130 2.99 9.26 -0.71
N VAL A 131 3.77 8.65 -1.61
CA VAL A 131 4.10 7.22 -1.53
C VAL A 131 5.34 6.92 -0.70
N VAL A 132 6.34 7.81 -0.67
CA VAL A 132 7.60 7.53 0.06
C VAL A 132 7.36 7.40 1.57
N PRO A 133 6.65 8.32 2.26
CA PRO A 133 6.43 8.14 3.68
C PRO A 133 5.66 6.86 4.03
N LYS A 134 4.72 6.49 3.17
CA LYS A 134 3.78 5.40 3.42
C LYS A 134 4.36 4.04 3.06
N TRP A 135 4.87 3.90 1.83
CA TRP A 135 5.26 2.60 1.27
C TRP A 135 6.72 2.29 1.56
N PHE A 136 7.63 3.24 1.31
CA PHE A 136 9.04 3.05 1.60
C PHE A 136 9.31 2.97 3.12
N GLY A 137 8.61 3.78 3.91
CA GLY A 137 8.63 3.70 5.37
C GLY A 137 8.19 2.32 5.90
N ALA A 138 7.04 1.82 5.43
CA ALA A 138 6.52 0.51 5.80
C ALA A 138 7.44 -0.65 5.37
N TRP A 139 8.02 -0.57 4.17
CA TRP A 139 9.02 -1.53 3.72
C TRP A 139 10.22 -1.55 4.65
N CYS A 140 10.83 -0.40 4.94
CA CYS A 140 11.98 -0.34 5.84
C CYS A 140 11.67 -0.90 7.23
N ALA A 141 10.44 -0.71 7.71
CA ALA A 141 10.02 -1.23 9.00
C ALA A 141 9.95 -2.76 9.03
N SER A 142 9.81 -3.46 7.90
CA SER A 142 9.65 -4.93 7.81
C SER A 142 10.75 -5.67 7.03
N ARG A 143 11.55 -4.93 6.26
CA ARG A 143 12.62 -5.38 5.36
C ARG A 143 13.46 -6.55 5.88
N ASP A 144 13.92 -6.50 7.13
CA ASP A 144 14.86 -7.49 7.67
C ASP A 144 14.19 -8.78 8.18
N ARG A 145 12.85 -8.82 8.23
CA ARG A 145 12.07 -9.98 8.68
C ARG A 145 11.21 -10.61 7.59
N VAL A 146 11.09 -9.97 6.42
CA VAL A 146 10.31 -10.47 5.29
C VAL A 146 11.22 -10.96 4.17
N ALA A 147 10.73 -11.87 3.34
CA ALA A 147 11.44 -12.28 2.14
C ALA A 147 11.50 -11.12 1.14
N HIS A 148 12.65 -10.92 0.49
CA HIS A 148 12.82 -9.92 -0.56
C HIS A 148 12.30 -10.46 -1.89
N GLN A 149 11.01 -10.73 -1.92
CA GLN A 149 10.31 -11.27 -3.07
C GLN A 149 9.05 -10.46 -3.30
N GLN A 150 8.82 -10.10 -4.55
CA GLN A 150 7.58 -9.44 -4.94
C GLN A 150 6.39 -10.40 -4.85
N ILE A 151 5.32 -9.93 -4.22
CA ILE A 151 4.04 -10.63 -4.14
C ILE A 151 3.03 -9.81 -4.96
N ASP A 152 2.69 -10.29 -6.14
CA ASP A 152 1.62 -9.70 -6.93
C ASP A 152 0.26 -10.03 -6.33
N ILE A 153 -0.66 -9.07 -6.43
CA ILE A 153 -2.03 -9.28 -5.95
C ILE A 153 -2.73 -10.40 -6.74
N ALA A 154 -3.59 -11.14 -6.06
CA ALA A 154 -4.40 -12.19 -6.66
C ALA A 154 -5.37 -11.62 -7.70
N ARG A 155 -5.72 -12.43 -8.71
CA ARG A 155 -6.67 -12.06 -9.78
C ARG A 155 -8.11 -11.84 -9.31
N LEU A 156 -8.43 -12.28 -8.10
CA LEU A 156 -9.73 -12.10 -7.47
C LEU A 156 -9.56 -11.22 -6.22
N SER A 157 -10.33 -10.14 -6.16
CA SER A 157 -10.46 -9.30 -4.98
C SER A 157 -11.90 -9.39 -4.44
N LEU A 158 -12.07 -8.99 -3.18
CA LEU A 158 -13.38 -8.96 -2.52
C LEU A 158 -13.79 -7.53 -2.23
N GLY A 159 -15.01 -7.16 -2.64
CA GLY A 159 -15.65 -5.92 -2.24
C GLY A 159 -16.65 -6.17 -1.11
N VAL A 160 -16.52 -5.44 -0.01
CA VAL A 160 -17.44 -5.45 1.13
C VAL A 160 -18.04 -4.07 1.33
N TYR A 161 -19.31 -4.02 1.72
CA TYR A 161 -20.10 -2.78 1.74
C TYR A 161 -20.60 -2.50 3.16
N TYR A 162 -20.40 -1.26 3.61
CA TYR A 162 -20.73 -0.82 4.97
C TYR A 162 -21.51 0.48 4.95
N ALA A 163 -22.43 0.64 5.89
CA ALA A 163 -23.10 1.92 6.11
C ALA A 163 -22.10 3.00 6.56
N ARG A 164 -21.09 2.59 7.35
CA ARG A 164 -20.00 3.45 7.84
C ARG A 164 -18.62 2.88 7.44
N PRO A 165 -18.20 3.03 6.18
CA PRO A 165 -16.97 2.41 5.66
C PRO A 165 -15.70 2.80 6.41
N ALA A 166 -15.55 4.05 6.84
CA ALA A 166 -14.32 4.47 7.54
C ALA A 166 -14.23 3.85 8.94
N ALA A 167 -15.34 3.81 9.67
CA ALA A 167 -15.46 3.12 10.95
C ALA A 167 -15.26 1.62 10.79
N ALA A 168 -15.78 1.04 9.72
CA ALA A 168 -15.57 -0.37 9.40
C ALA A 168 -14.13 -0.71 9.12
N ALA A 169 -13.44 0.07 8.30
CA ALA A 169 -12.02 -0.14 8.05
C ALA A 169 -11.19 -0.09 9.34
N ARG A 170 -11.38 0.94 10.19
CA ARG A 170 -10.68 1.04 11.47
C ARG A 170 -10.97 -0.14 12.40
N TRP A 171 -12.23 -0.58 12.44
CA TRP A 171 -12.62 -1.73 13.25
C TRP A 171 -12.04 -3.05 12.70
N LEU A 172 -12.07 -3.28 11.38
CA LEU A 172 -11.48 -4.47 10.76
C LEU A 172 -9.97 -4.53 11.01
N ALA A 173 -9.27 -3.40 10.91
CA ALA A 173 -7.86 -3.31 11.26
C ALA A 173 -7.61 -3.62 12.73
N GLN A 174 -8.41 -3.04 13.64
CA GLN A 174 -8.26 -3.26 15.07
C GLN A 174 -8.61 -4.69 15.49
N ALA A 175 -9.78 -5.19 15.10
CA ALA A 175 -10.34 -6.45 15.59
C ALA A 175 -9.83 -7.66 14.82
N PHE A 176 -9.67 -7.57 13.49
CA PHE A 176 -9.17 -8.67 12.67
C PHE A 176 -7.70 -8.53 12.26
N GLY A 177 -7.04 -7.42 12.62
CA GLY A 177 -5.63 -7.24 12.30
C GLY A 177 -5.35 -7.00 10.82
N PHE A 178 -6.33 -6.56 10.03
CA PHE A 178 -6.12 -6.28 8.61
C PHE A 178 -5.25 -5.03 8.43
N GLU A 179 -4.24 -5.14 7.58
CA GLU A 179 -3.29 -4.07 7.30
C GLU A 179 -3.70 -3.29 6.05
N SER A 180 -3.78 -1.96 6.18
CA SER A 180 -3.97 -1.07 5.05
C SER A 180 -2.63 -0.47 4.63
N ILE A 181 -2.52 -0.21 3.33
CA ILE A 181 -1.36 0.45 2.73
C ILE A 181 -1.33 1.94 3.09
N ASP A 182 -2.52 2.51 3.24
CA ASP A 182 -2.73 3.91 3.55
C ASP A 182 -3.20 4.09 4.99
N GLU A 183 -2.99 5.29 5.50
CA GLU A 183 -3.54 5.68 6.79
C GLU A 183 -5.07 5.62 6.73
N LEU A 184 -5.69 4.92 7.68
CA LEU A 184 -7.13 4.72 7.66
C LEU A 184 -7.85 6.05 7.88
N PRO A 185 -8.85 6.39 7.04
CA PRO A 185 -9.51 7.68 7.12
C PRO A 185 -10.18 7.88 8.48
N ALA A 186 -10.09 9.10 9.00
CA ALA A 186 -10.77 9.56 10.20
C ALA A 186 -11.80 10.66 9.87
N GLY A 187 -12.72 10.94 10.78
CA GLY A 187 -13.70 12.01 10.63
C GLY A 187 -15.03 11.56 10.03
N GLN A 188 -15.52 12.30 9.04
CA GLN A 188 -16.85 12.09 8.45
C GLN A 188 -16.99 10.67 7.87
N ASP A 189 -18.16 10.06 8.09
CA ASP A 189 -18.45 8.71 7.64
C ASP A 189 -19.93 8.61 7.21
N PRO A 190 -20.24 8.33 5.93
CA PRO A 190 -19.30 8.04 4.84
C PRO A 190 -18.44 9.24 4.41
N LEU A 191 -17.29 8.95 3.82
CA LEU A 191 -16.41 9.95 3.23
C LEU A 191 -17.12 10.73 2.12
N PRO A 192 -16.80 12.03 1.93
CA PRO A 192 -17.37 12.83 0.86
C PRO A 192 -17.03 12.23 -0.51
N GLU A 193 -17.91 12.47 -1.49
CA GLU A 193 -17.63 12.08 -2.87
C GLU A 193 -16.42 12.86 -3.42
N GLY A 194 -15.54 12.13 -4.10
CA GLY A 194 -14.47 12.70 -4.90
C GLY A 194 -14.85 12.77 -6.37
N GLU A 195 -13.86 13.14 -7.20
CA GLU A 195 -14.01 13.20 -8.67
C GLU A 195 -14.52 11.90 -9.29
N TYR A 196 -14.18 10.76 -8.69
CA TYR A 196 -14.54 9.42 -9.16
C TYR A 196 -15.63 8.75 -8.31
N GLY A 197 -16.41 9.54 -7.56
CA GLY A 197 -17.46 9.05 -6.67
C GLY A 197 -16.96 8.79 -5.25
N HIS A 198 -17.66 7.94 -4.49
CA HIS A 198 -17.25 7.62 -3.13
C HIS A 198 -15.90 6.88 -3.10
N PRO A 199 -14.94 7.33 -2.29
CA PRO A 199 -13.65 6.65 -2.18
C PRO A 199 -13.82 5.25 -1.56
N TRP A 200 -12.98 4.32 -1.98
CA TRP A 200 -12.85 3.00 -1.35
C TRP A 200 -11.64 2.98 -0.42
N ILE A 201 -11.63 2.04 0.52
CA ILE A 201 -10.50 1.79 1.43
C ILE A 201 -9.97 0.39 1.13
N GLU A 202 -8.67 0.28 0.89
CA GLU A 202 -8.01 -0.97 0.52
C GLU A 202 -7.27 -1.60 1.71
N PHE A 203 -7.46 -2.90 1.90
CA PHE A 203 -6.61 -3.76 2.73
C PHE A 203 -5.85 -4.76 1.86
N ARG A 204 -4.61 -5.06 2.25
CA ARG A 204 -3.84 -6.19 1.72
C ARG A 204 -3.77 -7.29 2.75
N ILE A 205 -4.35 -8.43 2.42
CA ILE A 205 -4.38 -9.61 3.28
C ILE A 205 -3.61 -10.70 2.54
N GLY A 206 -2.32 -10.79 2.84
CA GLY A 206 -1.38 -11.51 1.99
C GLY A 206 -1.38 -10.94 0.58
N ASN A 207 -1.52 -11.79 -0.44
CA ASN A 207 -1.69 -11.35 -1.82
C ASN A 207 -3.14 -10.99 -2.21
N ALA A 208 -4.12 -11.08 -1.32
CA ALA A 208 -5.50 -10.73 -1.64
C ALA A 208 -5.79 -9.25 -1.33
N VAL A 209 -6.65 -8.66 -2.16
CA VAL A 209 -7.16 -7.30 -1.96
C VAL A 209 -8.59 -7.34 -1.44
N LEU A 210 -8.83 -6.65 -0.33
CA LEU A 210 -10.16 -6.40 0.22
C LEU A 210 -10.48 -4.91 0.10
N ASN A 211 -11.55 -4.59 -0.61
CA ASN A 211 -12.02 -3.23 -0.80
C ASN A 211 -13.26 -2.97 0.07
N VAL A 212 -13.19 -1.93 0.89
CA VAL A 212 -14.30 -1.45 1.72
C VAL A 212 -14.99 -0.31 0.99
N PHE A 213 -16.26 -0.52 0.67
CA PHE A 213 -17.13 0.43 -0.02
C PHE A 213 -18.24 0.94 0.90
N LYS A 214 -18.77 2.11 0.55
CA LYS A 214 -20.02 2.60 1.11
C LYS A 214 -21.18 1.74 0.60
N LEU A 215 -22.05 1.30 1.51
CA LEU A 215 -23.33 0.68 1.18
C LEU A 215 -24.27 1.70 0.57
N GLU A 216 -24.83 1.38 -0.60
CA GLU A 216 -25.87 2.19 -1.22
C GLU A 216 -27.26 1.80 -0.67
N GLY A 217 -27.97 2.78 -0.12
CA GLY A 217 -29.28 2.57 0.49
C GLY A 217 -29.23 1.95 1.89
N GLU A 218 -30.37 1.42 2.34
CA GLU A 218 -30.50 0.76 3.64
C GLU A 218 -30.21 -0.74 3.53
N ARG A 219 -29.69 -1.31 4.62
CA ARG A 219 -29.50 -2.75 4.71
C ARG A 219 -30.85 -3.45 4.86
N VAL A 220 -31.32 -4.11 3.79
CA VAL A 220 -32.62 -4.80 3.78
C VAL A 220 -32.45 -6.29 4.03
N GLY A 221 -32.87 -6.75 5.22
CA GLY A 221 -32.88 -8.16 5.61
C GLY A 221 -31.50 -8.76 5.91
N GLU A 222 -31.50 -10.01 6.36
CA GLU A 222 -30.29 -10.77 6.76
C GLU A 222 -29.69 -11.61 5.62
N VAL A 223 -30.02 -11.34 4.36
CA VAL A 223 -29.56 -12.16 3.23
C VAL A 223 -28.05 -11.99 3.05
N ARG A 224 -27.29 -13.02 3.43
CA ARG A 224 -25.85 -13.12 3.18
C ARG A 224 -25.62 -13.80 1.84
N THR A 225 -25.16 -13.03 0.85
CA THR A 225 -24.85 -13.58 -0.49
C THR A 225 -23.44 -14.17 -0.57
N HIS A 226 -22.57 -13.78 0.37
CA HIS A 226 -21.17 -14.21 0.43
C HIS A 226 -20.69 -14.19 1.90
N VAL A 227 -19.65 -14.97 2.18
CA VAL A 227 -18.94 -15.01 3.47
C VAL A 227 -17.44 -15.05 3.13
N PRO A 228 -16.65 -14.04 3.49
CA PRO A 228 -15.21 -14.07 3.30
C PRO A 228 -14.58 -15.18 4.15
N TRP A 229 -13.64 -15.91 3.54
CA TRP A 229 -12.77 -16.86 4.22
C TRP A 229 -11.36 -16.30 4.29
N VAL A 230 -10.87 -16.11 5.50
CA VAL A 230 -9.57 -15.50 5.77
C VAL A 230 -8.66 -16.53 6.42
N TYR A 231 -7.47 -16.71 5.85
CA TYR A 231 -6.47 -17.64 6.35
C TYR A 231 -5.45 -16.88 7.18
N VAL A 232 -5.25 -17.29 8.43
CA VAL A 232 -4.36 -16.60 9.39
C VAL A 232 -3.24 -17.53 9.85
N ASP A 233 -2.07 -16.96 10.13
CA ASP A 233 -0.87 -17.73 10.49
C ASP A 233 -0.97 -18.43 11.84
N ASP A 234 -1.71 -17.87 12.79
CA ASP A 234 -2.01 -18.48 14.09
C ASP A 234 -3.49 -18.25 14.41
N LEU A 235 -4.29 -19.30 14.25
CA LEU A 235 -5.74 -19.23 14.44
C LEU A 235 -6.13 -18.94 15.89
N GLU A 236 -5.41 -19.50 16.88
CA GLU A 236 -5.74 -19.32 18.30
C GLU A 236 -5.42 -17.90 18.76
N ALA A 237 -4.26 -17.38 18.37
CA ALA A 237 -3.88 -16.00 18.67
C ALA A 237 -4.83 -15.00 18.00
N HIS A 238 -5.18 -15.23 16.73
CA HIS A 238 -6.10 -14.36 15.99
C HIS A 238 -7.51 -14.39 16.60
N PHE A 239 -8.01 -15.56 16.98
CA PHE A 239 -9.28 -15.71 17.70
C PHE A 239 -9.31 -14.93 19.01
N ALA A 240 -8.28 -15.10 19.86
CA ALA A 240 -8.19 -14.40 21.14
C ALA A 240 -8.14 -12.87 20.94
N HIS A 241 -7.37 -12.42 19.93
CA HIS A 241 -7.28 -11.00 19.55
C HIS A 241 -8.64 -10.45 19.09
N ALA A 242 -9.32 -11.13 18.17
CA ALA A 242 -10.61 -10.71 17.65
C ALA A 242 -11.68 -10.62 18.74
N LYS A 243 -11.76 -11.65 19.58
CA LYS A 243 -12.68 -11.69 20.73
C LYS A 243 -12.39 -10.55 21.72
N GLY A 244 -11.10 -10.29 22.00
CA GLY A 244 -10.67 -9.20 22.89
C GLY A 244 -10.97 -7.81 22.34
N ASN A 245 -11.05 -7.65 21.02
CA ASN A 245 -11.29 -6.38 20.33
C ASN A 245 -12.75 -6.19 19.87
N GLY A 246 -13.68 -6.98 20.42
CA GLY A 246 -15.12 -6.74 20.25
C GLY A 246 -15.75 -7.41 19.04
N ALA A 247 -15.09 -8.38 18.39
CA ALA A 247 -15.74 -9.24 17.40
C ALA A 247 -16.84 -10.08 18.06
N THR A 248 -18.00 -10.19 17.39
CA THR A 248 -19.07 -11.07 17.87
C THR A 248 -18.75 -12.49 17.43
N ILE A 249 -18.28 -13.33 18.35
CA ILE A 249 -18.00 -14.75 18.06
C ILE A 249 -19.32 -15.49 17.89
N VAL A 250 -19.54 -16.00 16.68
CA VAL A 250 -20.72 -16.80 16.31
C VAL A 250 -20.45 -18.28 16.58
N GLU A 251 -19.26 -18.75 16.19
CA GLU A 251 -18.80 -20.11 16.41
C GLU A 251 -17.38 -20.03 16.97
N GLU A 252 -17.18 -20.61 18.16
CA GLU A 252 -15.84 -20.80 18.74
C GLU A 252 -14.98 -21.69 17.81
N ILE A 253 -13.67 -21.74 18.07
CA ILE A 253 -12.77 -22.59 17.29
C ILE A 253 -13.28 -24.04 17.32
N HIS A 254 -13.51 -24.62 16.16
CA HIS A 254 -13.95 -25.99 16.01
C HIS A 254 -13.32 -26.69 14.80
N PRO A 255 -13.25 -28.03 14.80
CA PRO A 255 -12.72 -28.78 13.67
C PRO A 255 -13.56 -28.60 12.41
N TYR A 256 -12.89 -28.42 11.26
CA TYR A 256 -13.48 -28.42 9.93
C TYR A 256 -12.72 -29.42 9.06
N PRO A 257 -13.32 -30.11 8.07
CA PRO A 257 -12.58 -31.08 7.26
C PRO A 257 -11.26 -30.54 6.70
N GLY A 258 -10.14 -31.07 7.21
CA GLY A 258 -8.78 -30.67 6.83
C GLY A 258 -8.26 -29.35 7.43
N SER A 259 -8.96 -28.73 8.39
CA SER A 259 -8.56 -27.48 9.07
C SER A 259 -9.22 -27.33 10.45
N SER A 260 -9.04 -26.16 11.07
CA SER A 260 -9.89 -25.65 12.15
C SER A 260 -10.34 -24.25 11.77
N VAL A 261 -11.55 -23.88 12.20
CA VAL A 261 -12.14 -22.59 11.87
C VAL A 261 -12.82 -21.98 13.08
N TYR A 262 -12.98 -20.66 13.08
CA TYR A 262 -13.96 -19.96 13.91
C TYR A 262 -14.76 -18.98 13.04
N VAL A 263 -15.96 -18.62 13.50
CA VAL A 263 -16.85 -17.70 12.78
C VAL A 263 -17.14 -16.49 13.66
N ALA A 264 -17.01 -15.30 13.09
CA ALA A 264 -17.34 -14.06 13.77
C ALA A 264 -18.12 -13.11 12.87
N ASP A 265 -18.98 -12.30 13.49
CA ASP A 265 -19.62 -11.18 12.85
C ASP A 265 -18.87 -9.88 13.22
N ASP A 266 -18.72 -8.98 12.25
CA ASP A 266 -18.10 -7.66 12.44
C ASP A 266 -19.05 -6.62 13.06
N LEU A 267 -18.61 -5.36 13.19
CA LEU A 267 -19.38 -4.30 13.84
C LEU A 267 -20.75 -4.00 13.20
N GLU A 268 -20.97 -4.38 11.94
CA GLU A 268 -22.23 -4.18 11.20
C GLU A 268 -22.90 -5.52 10.87
N GLY A 269 -22.46 -6.61 11.51
CA GLY A 269 -23.06 -7.93 11.40
C GLY A 269 -22.69 -8.71 10.14
N ASN A 270 -21.66 -8.29 9.37
CA ASN A 270 -21.16 -9.12 8.28
C ASN A 270 -20.40 -10.32 8.84
N ARG A 271 -20.64 -11.49 8.27
CA ARG A 271 -20.05 -12.75 8.71
C ARG A 271 -18.71 -13.00 8.06
N TRP A 272 -17.75 -13.45 8.86
CA TRP A 272 -16.40 -13.83 8.46
C TRP A 272 -16.06 -15.23 8.98
N THR A 273 -15.39 -16.03 8.17
CA THR A 273 -14.80 -17.30 8.58
C THR A 273 -13.30 -17.19 8.59
N PHE A 274 -12.66 -17.56 9.70
CA PHE A 274 -11.21 -17.60 9.84
C PHE A 274 -10.74 -19.03 9.93
N SER A 275 -9.64 -19.35 9.24
CA SER A 275 -9.04 -20.68 9.18
C SER A 275 -7.53 -20.57 9.33
N GLN A 276 -6.89 -21.63 9.81
CA GLN A 276 -5.43 -21.74 9.81
C GLN A 276 -4.88 -21.70 8.37
N ALA A 277 -3.89 -20.84 8.13
CA ALA A 277 -3.16 -20.78 6.87
C ALA A 277 -2.19 -21.96 6.72
N ARG A 278 -1.94 -22.38 5.48
CA ARG A 278 -0.84 -23.29 5.15
C ARG A 278 0.48 -22.52 5.08
N PRO A 279 1.64 -23.13 5.38
CA PRO A 279 2.93 -22.41 5.43
C PRO A 279 3.33 -21.64 4.16
N THR A 280 2.77 -22.00 3.01
CA THR A 280 3.04 -21.37 1.70
C THR A 280 1.94 -20.42 1.24
N MET A 281 0.90 -20.18 2.04
CA MET A 281 -0.06 -19.11 1.77
C MET A 281 0.60 -17.79 2.17
N ARG A 282 0.68 -16.86 1.20
CA ARG A 282 1.37 -15.58 1.30
C ARG A 282 0.52 -14.50 0.65
#